data_AF-A0A2N3KYG0-F1
#
_entry.id   AF-A0A2N3KYG0-F1
#
_cell.length_a   1.000
_cell.length_b   1.000
_cell.length_c   1.000
_cell.angle_alpha   90.00
_cell.angle_beta   90.00
_cell.angle_gamma   90.00
#
_symmetry.space_group_name_H-M   'P 1'
#
loop_
_entity.id
_entity.type
_entity.pdbx_description
1 polymer ?
#
loop_
_entity_poly.entity_id
_entity_poly.type
_entity_poly.pdbx_seq_one_letter_code
_entity_poly.pdbx_strand_id
1 'polypeptide(L)'
;MTLLPFFHAFVKLRDRHMAKQNSDTGTIDLLNEWTPPKVAVTFETPERVRAISFGQRISRAVSEVLRESGKSREEIAAAMSEFLGEEVSKNMLDAYASMARESHTISLERAFALLHATRDARIFGMELGRFDYAVIPERYLGAVEDAMIEDQKEQLKRAQLAARKKWKGGGR
;
A
#
# COMPACT_ATOMS: atom_id res chain seq x y z
N MET A 1 26.20 5.67 6.60
CA MET A 1 24.72 5.74 6.54
C MET A 1 24.28 5.38 5.13
N THR A 2 24.18 4.09 4.88
CA THR A 2 23.87 3.48 3.59
C THR A 2 22.36 3.47 3.39
N LEU A 3 21.89 4.32 2.46
CA LEU A 3 20.52 4.36 1.98
C LEU A 3 20.20 3.06 1.23
N LEU A 4 19.15 2.39 1.70
CA LEU A 4 18.60 1.12 1.24
C LEU A 4 18.04 1.23 -0.21
N PRO A 5 18.32 0.26 -1.09
CA PRO A 5 17.71 0.18 -2.43
C PRO A 5 16.41 -0.64 -2.37
N PHE A 6 15.47 -0.30 -1.48
CA PHE A 6 14.25 -1.11 -1.33
C PHE A 6 13.14 -0.76 -2.33
N PHE A 7 13.12 0.47 -2.85
CA PHE A 7 12.08 0.86 -3.81
C PHE A 7 12.26 0.28 -5.23
N HIS A 8 13.49 -0.10 -5.59
CA HIS A 8 13.76 -0.62 -6.93
C HIS A 8 13.26 -2.06 -7.09
N ALA A 9 13.11 -2.84 -6.01
CA ALA A 9 12.65 -4.23 -6.10
C ALA A 9 11.15 -4.32 -6.44
N PHE A 10 10.33 -3.42 -5.90
CA PHE A 10 8.88 -3.44 -6.15
C PHE A 10 8.51 -3.04 -7.58
N VAL A 11 9.29 -2.15 -8.22
CA VAL A 11 9.12 -1.79 -9.64
C VAL A 11 9.81 -2.79 -10.58
N LYS A 12 10.89 -3.44 -10.15
CA LYS A 12 11.71 -4.36 -10.99
C LYS A 12 11.15 -5.78 -11.10
N LEU A 13 10.00 -6.07 -10.50
CA LEU A 13 9.17 -7.22 -10.86
C LEU A 13 8.39 -7.00 -12.17
N ARG A 14 8.41 -5.79 -12.75
CA ARG A 14 7.75 -5.50 -14.02
C ARG A 14 8.58 -5.88 -15.26
N ASP A 15 9.92 -5.94 -15.17
CA ASP A 15 10.78 -5.91 -16.37
C ASP A 15 11.96 -6.91 -16.33
N ARG A 16 11.71 -8.22 -16.14
CA ARG A 16 12.74 -9.26 -16.40
C ARG A 16 12.29 -10.34 -17.37
N HIS A 17 12.58 -10.04 -18.65
CA HIS A 17 12.89 -10.93 -19.79
C HIS A 17 11.93 -12.05 -20.21
N MET A 18 11.49 -11.98 -21.48
CA MET A 18 11.44 -13.13 -22.38
C MET A 18 11.98 -12.73 -23.77
N ALA A 19 13.10 -13.37 -24.13
CA ALA A 19 13.70 -13.27 -25.45
C ALA A 19 13.13 -14.37 -26.35
N LYS A 20 12.61 -13.93 -27.50
CA LYS A 20 12.34 -14.65 -28.77
C LYS A 20 12.08 -16.16 -28.70
N GLN A 21 10.81 -16.56 -28.83
CA GLN A 21 10.41 -17.91 -29.24
C GLN A 21 9.26 -17.88 -30.26
N ASN A 22 9.32 -18.84 -31.17
CA ASN A 22 8.58 -18.93 -32.42
C ASN A 22 7.05 -18.95 -32.25
N SER A 23 6.34 -18.50 -33.27
CA SER A 23 4.89 -18.44 -33.35
C SER A 23 4.23 -19.83 -33.34
N ASP A 24 3.90 -20.32 -32.15
CA ASP A 24 2.94 -21.41 -31.96
C ASP A 24 1.54 -20.82 -31.80
N THR A 25 0.73 -20.93 -32.87
CA THR A 25 -0.64 -20.38 -33.00
C THR A 25 -1.69 -21.15 -32.17
N GLY A 26 -1.29 -21.68 -31.01
CA GLY A 26 -2.16 -22.52 -30.16
C GLY A 26 -1.87 -22.44 -28.67
N THR A 27 -0.94 -21.59 -28.23
CA THR A 27 -0.77 -21.31 -26.80
C THR A 27 -1.85 -20.32 -26.39
N ILE A 28 -2.97 -20.90 -25.95
CA ILE A 28 -4.06 -20.21 -25.29
C ILE A 28 -3.48 -19.33 -24.18
N ASP A 29 -3.94 -18.10 -24.19
CA ASP A 29 -3.34 -16.91 -23.62
C ASP A 29 -3.51 -16.81 -22.09
N LEU A 30 -3.13 -17.87 -21.36
CA LEU A 30 -3.29 -18.00 -19.90
C LEU A 30 -2.41 -17.04 -19.09
N LEU A 31 -1.49 -16.32 -19.75
CA LEU A 31 -0.61 -15.33 -19.13
C LEU A 31 -1.11 -13.88 -19.32
N ASN A 32 -2.05 -13.63 -20.23
CA ASN A 32 -2.57 -12.26 -20.46
C ASN A 32 -3.74 -11.89 -19.54
N GLU A 33 -4.35 -12.85 -18.84
CA GLU A 33 -5.45 -12.59 -17.88
C GLU A 33 -5.00 -12.53 -16.41
N TRP A 34 -3.70 -12.70 -16.12
CA TRP A 34 -3.21 -12.58 -14.74
C TRP A 34 -3.14 -11.10 -14.32
N THR A 35 -4.04 -10.70 -13.40
CA THR A 35 -4.00 -9.38 -12.78
C THR A 35 -3.46 -9.50 -11.35
N PRO A 36 -2.31 -8.87 -11.02
CA PRO A 36 -1.74 -8.98 -9.69
C PRO A 36 -2.68 -8.37 -8.65
N PRO A 37 -2.86 -9.02 -7.49
CA PRO A 37 -3.66 -8.45 -6.42
C PRO A 37 -3.02 -7.14 -5.94
N LYS A 38 -3.84 -6.11 -5.70
CA LYS A 38 -3.37 -4.84 -5.13
C LYS A 38 -3.01 -5.06 -3.66
N VAL A 39 -1.71 -5.12 -3.36
CA VAL A 39 -1.19 -5.44 -2.02
C VAL A 39 -1.11 -4.20 -1.12
N ALA A 40 -0.73 -3.05 -1.70
CA ALA A 40 -0.65 -1.78 -0.96
C ALA A 40 -2.03 -1.13 -0.85
N VAL A 41 -2.40 -0.71 0.36
CA VAL A 41 -3.66 0.02 0.60
C VAL A 41 -3.45 1.49 0.31
N THR A 42 -3.79 1.92 -0.90
CA THR A 42 -3.69 3.32 -1.34
C THR A 42 -4.92 3.73 -2.15
N PHE A 43 -5.10 5.04 -2.36
CA PHE A 43 -6.11 5.53 -3.31
C PHE A 43 -5.65 5.25 -4.75
N GLU A 44 -6.54 4.69 -5.58
CA GLU A 44 -6.24 4.37 -6.98
C GLU A 44 -5.98 5.61 -7.83
N THR A 45 -6.58 6.74 -7.44
CA THR A 45 -6.42 8.03 -8.09
C THR A 45 -5.81 9.01 -7.08
N PRO A 46 -4.46 9.02 -6.91
CA PRO A 46 -3.79 9.92 -5.97
C PRO A 46 -4.16 11.39 -6.19
N GLU A 47 -4.53 11.77 -7.41
CA GLU A 47 -4.95 13.11 -7.79
C GLU A 47 -6.20 13.58 -7.02
N ARG A 48 -7.11 12.67 -6.67
CA ARG A 48 -8.33 13.00 -5.91
C ARG A 48 -8.00 13.49 -4.52
N VAL A 49 -6.91 13.00 -3.94
CA VAL A 49 -6.47 13.32 -2.58
C VAL A 49 -5.30 14.31 -2.53
N ARG A 50 -4.81 14.79 -3.69
CA ARG A 50 -3.81 15.87 -3.73
C ARG A 50 -4.38 17.17 -3.15
N ALA A 51 -3.68 17.74 -2.19
CA ALA A 51 -3.97 19.08 -1.66
C ALA A 51 -2.69 19.77 -1.18
N ILE A 52 -2.78 21.09 -1.02
CA ILE A 52 -1.67 21.99 -0.72
C ILE A 52 -1.17 21.75 0.71
N SER A 53 -2.08 21.69 1.69
CA SER A 53 -1.73 21.45 3.09
C SER A 53 -1.98 19.99 3.53
N PHE A 54 -1.32 19.59 4.62
CA PHE A 54 -1.51 18.26 5.23
C PHE A 54 -2.96 18.06 5.70
N GLY A 55 -3.54 19.04 6.40
CA GLY A 55 -4.94 18.98 6.84
C GLY A 55 -5.91 18.80 5.67
N GLN A 56 -5.73 19.55 4.57
CA GLN A 56 -6.60 19.43 3.40
C GLN A 56 -6.51 18.04 2.73
N ARG A 57 -5.33 17.41 2.72
CA ARG A 57 -5.20 16.03 2.19
C ARG A 57 -5.94 15.02 3.06
N ILE A 58 -5.83 15.15 4.38
CA ILE A 58 -6.58 14.31 5.31
C ILE A 58 -8.09 14.50 5.10
N SER A 59 -8.58 15.74 4.99
CA SER A 59 -10.00 16.01 4.72
C SER A 59 -10.47 15.41 3.40
N ARG A 60 -9.66 15.48 2.34
CA ARG A 60 -9.97 14.81 1.06
C ARG A 60 -10.02 13.29 1.21
N ALA A 61 -9.04 12.70 1.90
CA ALA A 61 -9.01 11.26 2.14
C ALA A 61 -10.23 10.81 2.94
N VAL A 62 -10.63 11.56 3.98
CA VAL A 62 -11.87 11.31 4.73
C VAL A 62 -13.09 11.40 3.81
N SER A 63 -13.19 12.44 2.98
CA SER A 63 -14.29 12.60 2.02
C SER A 63 -14.40 11.40 1.07
N GLU A 64 -13.27 10.93 0.53
CA GLU A 64 -13.22 9.79 -0.37
C GLU A 64 -13.61 8.47 0.33
N VAL A 65 -13.12 8.25 1.56
CA VAL A 65 -13.51 7.09 2.37
C VAL A 65 -15.01 7.09 2.66
N LEU A 66 -15.57 8.22 3.09
CA LEU A 66 -17.01 8.34 3.36
C LEU A 66 -17.82 8.07 2.09
N ARG A 67 -17.40 8.65 0.95
CA ARG A 67 -18.06 8.51 -0.36
C ARG A 67 -18.08 7.08 -0.87
N GLU A 68 -17.01 6.32 -0.66
CA GLU A 68 -16.84 4.97 -1.21
C GLU A 68 -17.21 3.85 -0.22
N SER A 69 -17.49 4.18 1.03
CA SER A 69 -17.85 3.21 2.08
C SER A 69 -19.14 2.41 1.81
N GLY A 70 -20.04 2.95 0.98
CA GLY A 70 -21.38 2.38 0.76
C GLY A 70 -22.33 2.50 1.95
N LYS A 71 -21.91 3.14 3.05
CA LYS A 71 -22.69 3.35 4.28
C LYS A 71 -23.18 4.79 4.38
N SER A 72 -24.31 5.00 5.05
CA SER A 72 -24.74 6.34 5.43
C SER A 72 -23.78 6.95 6.45
N ARG A 73 -23.73 8.29 6.51
CA ARG A 73 -22.89 9.00 7.49
C ARG A 73 -23.37 8.72 8.92
N GLU A 74 -24.66 8.54 9.10
CA GLU A 74 -25.29 8.21 10.37
C GLU A 74 -24.85 6.83 10.88
N GLU A 75 -24.81 5.82 10.00
CA GLU A 75 -24.27 4.49 10.35
C GLU A 75 -22.79 4.53 10.69
N ILE A 76 -22.00 5.30 9.93
CA ILE A 76 -20.56 5.45 10.20
C ILE A 76 -20.34 6.15 11.55
N ALA A 77 -21.08 7.22 11.82
CA ALA A 77 -21.02 7.96 13.08
C ALA A 77 -21.40 7.08 14.28
N ALA A 78 -22.45 6.26 14.15
CA ALA A 78 -22.85 5.31 15.18
C ALA A 78 -21.74 4.26 15.45
N ALA A 79 -21.18 3.66 14.40
CA ALA A 79 -20.09 2.68 14.54
C ALA A 79 -18.81 3.31 15.14
N MET A 80 -18.48 4.54 14.76
CA MET A 80 -17.38 5.28 15.37
C MET A 80 -17.63 5.58 16.84
N SER A 81 -18.87 5.94 17.19
CA SER A 81 -19.26 6.24 18.57
C SER A 81 -19.13 5.00 19.46
N GLU A 82 -19.62 3.86 18.98
CA GLU A 82 -19.49 2.56 19.64
C GLU A 82 -18.02 2.19 19.86
N PHE A 83 -17.19 2.38 18.83
CA PHE A 83 -15.76 2.07 18.92
C PHE A 83 -15.00 2.95 19.92
N LEU A 84 -15.33 4.24 19.98
CA LEU A 84 -14.64 5.21 20.84
C LEU A 84 -15.19 5.26 22.27
N GLY A 85 -16.45 4.86 22.48
CA GLY A 85 -17.15 5.06 23.74
C GLY A 85 -17.58 6.51 23.99
N GLU A 86 -17.59 7.36 22.96
CA GLU A 86 -18.04 8.76 23.01
C GLU A 86 -18.91 9.08 21.78
N GLU A 87 -19.73 10.12 21.86
CA GLU A 87 -20.62 10.48 20.75
C GLU A 87 -19.84 11.10 19.57
N VAL A 88 -19.99 10.50 18.40
CA VAL A 88 -19.60 11.07 17.10
C VAL A 88 -20.88 11.33 16.31
N SER A 89 -21.03 12.56 15.81
CA SER A 89 -22.21 12.95 15.05
C SER A 89 -21.90 13.06 13.56
N LYS A 90 -22.94 12.95 12.73
CA LYS A 90 -22.86 13.17 11.28
C LYS A 90 -22.21 14.51 10.93
N ASN A 91 -22.54 15.57 11.68
CA ASN A 91 -21.98 16.90 11.48
C ASN A 91 -20.46 16.94 11.72
N MET A 92 -19.94 16.11 12.63
CA MET A 92 -18.49 15.98 12.81
C MET A 92 -17.85 15.35 11.58
N LEU A 93 -18.45 14.30 11.01
CA LEU A 93 -17.95 13.68 9.78
C LEU A 93 -17.94 14.65 8.60
N ASP A 94 -19.00 15.45 8.47
CA ASP A 94 -19.08 16.50 7.44
C ASP A 94 -18.02 17.59 7.66
N ALA A 95 -17.72 17.93 8.91
CA ALA A 95 -16.65 18.87 9.24
C ALA A 95 -15.27 18.28 8.88
N TYR A 96 -15.00 17.02 9.21
CA TYR A 96 -13.73 16.35 8.90
C TYR A 96 -13.47 16.23 7.40
N ALA A 97 -14.52 15.98 6.61
CA ALA A 97 -14.44 15.91 5.15
C ALA A 97 -14.30 17.29 4.46
N SER A 98 -14.51 18.39 5.19
CA SER A 98 -14.54 19.74 4.62
C SER A 98 -13.16 20.39 4.58
N MET A 99 -12.67 20.70 3.37
CA MET A 99 -11.41 21.45 3.18
C MET A 99 -11.50 22.93 3.59
N ALA A 100 -12.71 23.50 3.67
CA ALA A 100 -12.91 24.92 3.97
C ALA A 100 -12.76 25.24 5.47
N ARG A 101 -12.77 24.21 6.32
CA ARG A 101 -12.70 24.34 7.78
C ARG A 101 -11.35 23.86 8.29
N GLU A 102 -10.34 24.72 8.24
CA GLU A 102 -8.98 24.37 8.69
C GLU A 102 -8.91 23.98 10.18
N SER A 103 -9.87 24.42 11.00
CA SER A 103 -9.90 24.15 12.44
C SER A 103 -10.42 22.76 12.84
N HIS A 104 -11.08 22.02 11.93
CA HIS A 104 -11.71 20.74 12.25
C HIS A 104 -10.98 19.58 11.57
N THR A 105 -9.71 19.41 11.90
CA THR A 105 -8.95 18.23 11.49
C THR A 105 -9.36 17.03 12.35
N ILE A 106 -9.58 15.89 11.71
CA ILE A 106 -9.84 14.63 12.42
C ILE A 106 -8.65 14.27 13.30
N SER A 107 -8.90 13.94 14.57
CA SER A 107 -7.86 13.43 15.46
C SER A 107 -7.44 12.01 15.06
N LEU A 108 -6.26 11.58 15.52
CA LEU A 108 -5.76 10.24 15.21
C LEU A 108 -6.69 9.14 15.76
N GLU A 109 -7.23 9.28 16.97
CA GLU A 109 -8.17 8.29 17.51
C GLU A 109 -9.43 8.16 16.64
N ARG A 110 -9.95 9.28 16.12
CA ARG A 110 -11.12 9.27 15.24
C ARG A 110 -10.81 8.75 13.85
N ALA A 111 -9.59 8.89 13.36
CA ALA A 111 -9.15 8.24 12.12
C ALA A 111 -9.14 6.72 12.26
N PHE A 112 -8.72 6.17 13.42
CA PHE A 112 -8.83 4.74 13.69
C PHE A 112 -10.28 4.27 13.82
N ALA A 113 -11.15 5.07 14.44
CA ALA A 113 -12.58 4.78 14.47
C ALA A 113 -13.20 4.75 13.07
N LEU A 114 -12.82 5.68 12.19
CA LEU A 114 -13.26 5.70 10.80
C LEU A 114 -12.77 4.46 10.04
N LEU A 115 -11.52 4.05 10.24
CA LEU A 115 -11.00 2.78 9.73
C LEU A 115 -11.81 1.57 10.24
N HIS A 116 -12.14 1.53 11.53
CA HIS A 116 -12.98 0.46 12.07
C HIS A 116 -14.34 0.42 11.36
N ALA A 117 -15.00 1.57 11.25
CA ALA A 117 -16.35 1.70 10.70
C ALA A 117 -16.41 1.38 9.20
N THR A 118 -15.39 1.75 8.43
CA THR A 118 -15.38 1.63 6.95
C THR A 118 -14.55 0.47 6.42
N ARG A 119 -13.66 -0.09 7.25
CA ARG A 119 -12.64 -1.08 6.88
C ARG A 119 -11.70 -0.58 5.78
N ASP A 120 -11.56 0.74 5.67
CA ASP A 120 -10.74 1.41 4.67
C ASP A 120 -9.52 2.08 5.31
N ALA A 121 -8.33 1.55 5.03
CA ALA A 121 -7.06 2.06 5.56
C ALA A 121 -6.34 3.05 4.62
N ARG A 122 -6.98 3.48 3.53
CA ARG A 122 -6.32 4.33 2.51
C ARG A 122 -5.88 5.68 3.05
N ILE A 123 -6.55 6.23 4.07
CA ILE A 123 -6.12 7.46 4.77
C ILE A 123 -4.67 7.32 5.28
N PHE A 124 -4.35 6.18 5.89
CA PHE A 124 -3.02 5.91 6.43
C PHE A 124 -2.00 5.61 5.33
N GLY A 125 -2.35 4.74 4.38
CA GLY A 125 -1.44 4.36 3.30
C GLY A 125 -1.04 5.52 2.40
N MET A 126 -1.95 6.46 2.18
CA MET A 126 -1.67 7.69 1.42
C MET A 126 -0.57 8.54 2.08
N GLU A 127 -0.69 8.86 3.37
CA GLU A 127 0.31 9.72 4.02
C GLU A 127 1.61 8.98 4.31
N LEU A 128 1.55 7.70 4.69
CA LEU A 128 2.75 6.88 4.94
C LEU A 128 3.62 6.69 3.69
N GLY A 129 3.01 6.64 2.50
CA GLY A 129 3.73 6.54 1.23
C GLY A 129 4.74 7.67 1.00
N ARG A 130 4.55 8.83 1.63
CA ARG A 130 5.48 9.97 1.55
C ARG A 130 6.76 9.78 2.37
N PHE A 131 6.74 8.82 3.29
CA PHE A 131 7.84 8.48 4.19
C PHE A 131 8.49 7.14 3.82
N ASP A 132 8.23 6.61 2.62
CA ASP A 132 8.71 5.29 2.18
C ASP A 132 8.14 4.12 3.01
N TYR A 133 6.94 4.30 3.58
CA TYR A 133 6.18 3.26 4.28
C TYR A 133 4.91 2.90 3.52
N ALA A 134 4.48 1.65 3.64
CA ALA A 134 3.25 1.16 3.03
C ALA A 134 2.37 0.46 4.07
N VAL A 135 1.05 0.59 3.89
CA VAL A 135 0.06 -0.21 4.63
C VAL A 135 -0.26 -1.44 3.80
N ILE A 136 -0.02 -2.62 4.37
CA ILE A 136 -0.26 -3.91 3.74
C ILE A 136 -1.15 -4.74 4.67
N PRO A 137 -2.23 -5.37 4.17
CA PRO A 137 -3.02 -6.29 4.98
C PRO A 137 -2.16 -7.45 5.51
N GLU A 138 -2.34 -7.78 6.78
CA GLU A 138 -1.52 -8.76 7.51
C GLU A 138 -1.39 -10.11 6.79
N ARG A 139 -2.47 -10.57 6.13
CA ARG A 139 -2.48 -11.81 5.32
C ARG A 139 -1.42 -11.88 4.22
N TYR A 140 -0.85 -10.76 3.79
CA TYR A 140 0.20 -10.69 2.77
C TYR A 140 1.61 -10.59 3.36
N LEU A 141 1.78 -10.47 4.68
CA LEU A 141 3.12 -10.35 5.29
C LEU A 141 4.01 -11.55 4.98
N GLY A 142 3.46 -12.77 5.03
CA GLY A 142 4.22 -13.98 4.67
C GLY A 142 4.74 -13.97 3.23
N ALA A 143 4.03 -13.34 2.29
CA ALA A 143 4.52 -13.20 0.91
C ALA A 143 5.68 -12.20 0.80
N VAL A 144 5.67 -11.14 1.62
CA VAL A 144 6.79 -10.19 1.71
C VAL A 144 8.00 -10.88 2.32
N GLU A 145 7.81 -11.66 3.39
CA GLU A 145 8.87 -12.43 4.04
C GLU A 145 9.51 -13.46 3.08
N ASP A 146 8.69 -14.22 2.35
CA ASP A 146 9.17 -15.20 1.36
C ASP A 146 9.99 -14.53 0.25
N ALA A 147 9.52 -13.40 -0.28
CA ALA A 147 10.26 -12.64 -1.28
C ALA A 147 11.61 -12.12 -0.76
N MET A 148 11.67 -11.69 0.51
CA MET A 148 12.93 -11.26 1.14
C MET A 148 13.90 -12.44 1.33
N ILE A 149 13.40 -13.61 1.71
CA ILE A 149 14.20 -14.83 1.85
C ILE A 149 14.76 -15.25 0.49
N GLU A 150 13.97 -15.19 -0.58
CA GLU A 150 14.44 -15.55 -1.91
C GLU A 150 15.52 -14.59 -2.42
N ASP A 151 15.39 -13.28 -2.19
CA ASP A 151 16.46 -12.32 -2.54
C ASP A 151 17.76 -12.62 -1.76
N GLN A 152 17.65 -12.95 -0.48
CA GLN A 152 18.81 -13.38 0.33
C GLN A 152 19.44 -14.68 -0.20
N LYS A 153 18.64 -15.67 -0.58
CA LYS A 153 19.12 -16.92 -1.19
C LYS A 153 19.89 -16.65 -2.49
N GLU A 154 19.38 -15.76 -3.36
CA GLU A 154 20.08 -15.37 -4.59
C GLU A 154 21.43 -14.73 -4.28
N GLN A 155 21.50 -13.82 -3.30
CA GLN A 155 22.73 -13.17 -2.89
C GLN A 155 23.76 -14.18 -2.37
N LEU A 156 23.34 -15.11 -1.50
CA LEU A 156 24.19 -16.17 -0.98
C LEU A 156 24.69 -17.10 -2.09
N LYS A 157 23.83 -17.47 -3.05
CA LYS A 157 24.20 -18.28 -4.21
C LYS A 157 25.26 -17.58 -5.08
N ARG A 158 25.11 -16.27 -5.30
CA ARG A 158 26.12 -15.47 -6.03
C ARG A 158 27.46 -15.44 -5.30
N ALA A 159 27.44 -15.24 -3.98
CA ALA A 159 28.65 -15.27 -3.16
C ALA A 159 29.34 -16.65 -3.19
N GLN A 160 28.56 -17.73 -3.07
CA GLN A 160 29.06 -19.11 -3.16
C GLN A 160 29.76 -19.38 -4.50
N LEU A 161 29.16 -18.97 -5.61
CA LEU A 161 29.75 -19.13 -6.95
C LEU A 161 31.06 -18.36 -7.10
N ALA A 162 31.11 -17.13 -6.57
CA ALA A 162 32.34 -16.33 -6.58
C ALA A 162 33.47 -16.99 -5.76
N ALA A 163 33.16 -17.52 -4.57
CA ALA A 163 34.11 -18.25 -3.73
C ALA A 163 34.62 -19.53 -4.44
N ARG A 164 33.71 -20.29 -5.07
CA ARG A 164 34.06 -21.52 -5.81
C ARG A 164 35.02 -21.25 -6.98
N LYS A 165 34.81 -20.14 -7.70
CA LYS A 165 35.72 -19.72 -8.79
C LYS A 165 37.12 -19.38 -8.26
N LYS A 166 37.22 -18.66 -7.13
CA LYS A 166 38.50 -18.32 -6.49
C LYS A 166 39.27 -19.58 -6.06
N TRP A 167 38.61 -20.51 -5.36
CA TRP A 167 39.24 -21.75 -4.92
C TRP A 167 39.74 -22.62 -6.09
N LYS A 168 38.89 -22.85 -7.10
CA LYS A 168 39.28 -23.63 -8.28
C LYS A 168 40.33 -22.92 -9.16
N GLY A 169 40.40 -21.59 -9.10
CA GLY A 169 41.37 -20.79 -9.83
C GLY A 169 42.76 -20.75 -9.19
N GLY A 170 42.89 -20.99 -7.89
CA GLY A 170 44.15 -20.96 -7.14
C GLY A 170 44.89 -22.30 -7.05
N GLY A 171 44.39 -23.35 -7.70
CA GLY A 171 44.98 -24.70 -7.69
C GLY A 171 45.82 -25.03 -8.93
N ARG A 172 46.42 -24.03 -9.60
CA ARG A 172 47.35 -24.22 -10.73
C ARG A 172 48.68 -23.56 -10.44
#